data_AF-A0A952AKW1-F1
#
_entry.id   AF-A0A952AKW1-F1
#
_cell.length_a   1.000
_cell.length_b   1.000
_cell.length_c   1.000
_cell.angle_alpha   90.00
_cell.angle_beta   90.00
_cell.angle_gamma   90.00
#
_symmetry.space_group_name_H-M   'P 1'
#
loop_
_entity.id
_entity.type
_entity.pdbx_description
1 polymer ?
#
loop_
_entity_poly.entity_id
_entity_poly.type
_entity_poly.pdbx_seq_one_letter_code
_entity_poly.pdbx_strand_id
1 'polypeptide(L)'
;MPKKVAVIGGGTGTVAVLSGLKYNTDVTLSAIVNMTDDGGSNRVVRDEFGLLPLSDLRKSIVALADAGNGIFRELFTYRFDKGEGLSSHTLGNLMLMALSDITGSEIGAIEAASKIFNCRGKVIPVTLDDVRLVAKYDDG
;
A
#
# COMPACT_ATOMS: atom_id res chain seq x y z
N MET A 1 19.58 2.00 -21.57
CA MET A 1 18.21 2.08 -21.02
C MET A 1 18.23 1.56 -19.59
N PRO A 2 17.49 2.15 -18.64
CA PRO A 2 17.39 1.64 -17.28
C PRO A 2 16.84 0.21 -17.28
N LYS A 3 17.32 -0.65 -16.37
CA LYS A 3 16.83 -2.01 -16.16
C LYS A 3 15.45 -1.96 -15.52
N LYS A 4 14.52 -2.79 -16.00
CA LYS A 4 13.21 -2.95 -15.35
C LYS A 4 13.33 -3.97 -14.22
N VAL A 5 12.94 -3.59 -13.01
CA VAL A 5 13.02 -4.43 -11.81
C VAL A 5 11.64 -4.55 -11.19
N ALA A 6 11.13 -5.77 -11.07
CA ALA A 6 9.92 -6.08 -10.33
C ALA A 6 10.27 -6.56 -8.92
N VAL A 7 9.64 -5.96 -7.92
CA VAL A 7 9.71 -6.42 -6.52
C VAL A 7 8.35 -6.99 -6.17
N ILE A 8 8.29 -8.26 -5.78
CA ILE A 8 7.05 -8.96 -5.46
C ILE A 8 7.06 -9.27 -3.97
N GLY A 9 6.02 -8.87 -3.25
CA GLY A 9 5.90 -9.18 -1.83
C GLY A 9 4.93 -8.27 -1.08
N GLY A 10 5.19 -8.10 0.20
CA GLY A 10 4.52 -7.11 1.04
C GLY A 10 5.33 -6.82 2.29
N GLY A 11 4.69 -6.23 3.29
CA GLY A 11 5.27 -5.98 4.60
C GLY A 11 6.53 -5.10 4.58
N THR A 12 7.33 -5.26 5.64
CA THR A 12 8.50 -4.41 5.92
C THR A 12 9.70 -4.72 5.03
N GLY A 13 9.88 -5.99 4.62
CA GLY A 13 10.98 -6.39 3.73
C GLY A 13 10.90 -5.69 2.37
N THR A 14 9.70 -5.65 1.78
CA THR A 14 9.44 -4.95 0.51
C THR A 14 9.72 -3.44 0.65
N VAL A 15 9.31 -2.84 1.76
CA VAL A 15 9.59 -1.41 2.05
C VAL A 15 11.08 -1.11 2.10
N ALA A 16 11.87 -1.97 2.76
CA ALA A 16 13.31 -1.79 2.86
C ALA A 16 13.99 -1.84 1.48
N VAL A 17 13.63 -2.84 0.66
CA VAL A 17 14.16 -3.01 -0.71
C VAL A 17 13.80 -1.81 -1.59
N LEU A 18 12.52 -1.41 -1.62
CA LEU A 18 12.06 -0.28 -2.44
C LEU A 18 12.72 1.04 -2.00
N SER A 19 12.84 1.27 -0.70
CA SER A 19 13.45 2.49 -0.16
C SER A 19 14.94 2.60 -0.51
N GLY A 20 15.66 1.47 -0.56
CA GLY A 20 17.06 1.43 -0.99
C GLY A 20 17.23 1.60 -2.50
N LEU A 21 16.34 1.00 -3.30
CA LEU A 21 16.46 1.01 -4.76
C LEU A 21 15.95 2.29 -5.42
N LYS A 22 15.03 3.05 -4.80
CA LYS A 22 14.34 4.17 -5.47
C LYS A 22 15.22 5.31 -5.99
N TYR A 23 16.43 5.45 -5.45
CA TYR A 23 17.38 6.48 -5.86
C TYR A 23 18.37 6.00 -6.92
N ASN A 24 18.34 4.71 -7.27
CA ASN A 24 19.16 4.16 -8.34
C ASN A 24 18.54 4.54 -9.71
N THR A 25 19.24 5.38 -10.46
CA THR A 25 18.79 5.87 -11.77
C THR A 25 18.90 4.84 -12.88
N ASP A 26 19.64 3.76 -12.66
CA ASP A 26 19.80 2.66 -13.62
C ASP A 26 18.65 1.65 -13.56
N VAL A 27 17.67 1.85 -12.66
CA VAL A 27 16.51 0.97 -12.52
C VAL A 27 15.19 1.70 -12.64
N THR A 28 14.19 1.01 -13.20
CA THR A 28 12.78 1.39 -13.16
C THR A 28 12.03 0.36 -12.34
N LEU A 29 11.45 0.79 -11.21
CA LEU A 29 10.83 -0.09 -10.23
C LEU A 29 9.33 -0.31 -10.49
N SER A 30 8.89 -1.55 -10.28
CA SER A 30 7.48 -1.90 -10.12
C SER A 30 7.32 -2.80 -8.91
N ALA A 31 6.52 -2.39 -7.93
CA ALA A 31 6.18 -3.14 -6.74
C ALA A 31 4.85 -3.86 -6.96
N ILE A 32 4.87 -5.19 -6.97
CA ILE A 32 3.67 -6.04 -7.01
C ILE A 32 3.38 -6.46 -5.58
N VAL A 33 2.26 -6.00 -5.05
CA VAL A 33 1.97 -5.99 -3.61
C VAL A 33 0.84 -6.95 -3.29
N ASN A 34 0.98 -7.73 -2.22
CA ASN A 34 -0.10 -8.61 -1.75
C ASN A 34 -1.36 -7.80 -1.37
N MET A 35 -2.52 -8.47 -1.51
CA MET A 35 -3.83 -7.94 -1.14
C MET A 35 -4.60 -8.91 -0.22
N THR A 36 -3.89 -9.80 0.46
CA THR A 36 -4.51 -10.95 1.17
C THR A 36 -4.58 -10.79 2.68
N ASP A 37 -3.94 -9.76 3.25
CA ASP A 37 -3.92 -9.53 4.70
C ASP A 37 -5.32 -9.27 5.27
N ASP A 38 -5.72 -9.99 6.31
CA ASP A 38 -7.03 -9.87 6.97
C ASP A 38 -6.93 -9.47 8.46
N GLY A 39 -5.73 -9.15 8.94
CA GLY A 39 -5.49 -8.75 10.33
C GLY A 39 -5.74 -7.27 10.64
N GLY A 40 -6.13 -6.98 11.90
CA GLY A 40 -6.23 -5.62 12.44
C GLY A 40 -7.24 -4.73 11.70
N SER A 41 -6.86 -3.49 11.40
CA SER A 41 -7.74 -2.55 10.68
C SER A 41 -8.04 -2.97 9.24
N ASN A 42 -7.28 -3.91 8.65
CA ASN A 42 -7.64 -4.46 7.33
C ASN A 42 -8.93 -5.29 7.38
N ARG A 43 -9.25 -5.89 8.53
CA ARG A 43 -10.52 -6.60 8.74
C ARG A 43 -11.71 -5.65 8.61
N VAL A 44 -11.62 -4.49 9.25
CA VAL A 44 -12.64 -3.43 9.18
C VAL A 44 -12.79 -2.93 7.74
N VAL A 45 -11.67 -2.67 7.05
CA VAL A 45 -11.68 -2.23 5.63
C VAL A 45 -12.41 -3.24 4.73
N ARG A 46 -12.13 -4.55 4.92
CA ARG A 46 -12.78 -5.61 4.15
C ARG A 46 -14.26 -5.78 4.53
N ASP A 47 -14.55 -5.93 5.82
CA ASP A 47 -15.86 -6.31 6.32
C ASP A 47 -16.88 -5.15 6.22
N GLU A 48 -16.46 -3.90 6.42
CA GLU A 48 -17.37 -2.74 6.42
C GLU A 48 -17.40 -1.98 5.09
N PHE A 49 -16.27 -1.90 4.38
CA PHE A 49 -16.16 -1.09 3.15
C PHE A 49 -16.09 -1.94 1.88
N GLY A 50 -15.98 -3.27 2.00
CA GLY A 50 -15.85 -4.17 0.85
C GLY A 50 -14.56 -3.97 0.05
N LEU A 51 -13.57 -3.26 0.62
CA LEU A 51 -12.32 -2.94 -0.03
C LEU A 51 -11.22 -3.95 0.33
N LEU A 52 -10.31 -4.18 -0.62
CA LEU A 52 -9.13 -4.99 -0.36
C LEU A 52 -8.16 -4.29 0.63
N PRO A 53 -7.26 -5.04 1.29
CA PRO A 53 -6.32 -4.52 2.28
C PRO A 53 -5.40 -3.45 1.70
N LEU A 54 -5.40 -2.26 2.31
CA LEU A 54 -4.65 -1.12 1.80
C LEU A 54 -3.27 -0.94 2.46
N SER A 55 -3.00 -1.66 3.56
CA SER A 55 -1.83 -1.43 4.41
C SER A 55 -0.49 -1.58 3.67
N ASP A 56 -0.33 -2.65 2.90
CA ASP A 56 0.92 -2.92 2.19
C ASP A 56 1.08 -2.08 0.91
N LEU A 57 -0.03 -1.74 0.24
CA LEU A 57 -0.04 -0.74 -0.83
C LEU A 57 0.44 0.61 -0.31
N ARG A 58 -0.16 1.08 0.80
CA ARG A 58 0.20 2.33 1.47
C ARG A 58 1.69 2.36 1.81
N LYS A 59 2.21 1.30 2.42
CA LYS A 59 3.64 1.17 2.76
C LYS A 59 4.52 1.24 1.51
N SER A 60 4.14 0.58 0.43
CA SER A 60 4.90 0.58 -0.83
C SER A 60 4.91 1.96 -1.50
N ILE A 61 3.79 2.68 -1.47
CA ILE A 61 3.69 4.09 -1.92
C ILE A 61 4.66 4.95 -1.10
N VAL A 62 4.65 4.83 0.23
CA VAL A 62 5.57 5.59 1.11
C VAL A 62 7.04 5.23 0.86
N ALA A 63 7.33 3.96 0.58
CA ALA A 63 8.68 3.51 0.26
C ALA A 63 9.20 4.21 -1.00
N LEU A 64 8.37 4.28 -2.05
CA LEU A 64 8.69 4.88 -3.34
C LEU A 64 8.52 6.41 -3.41
N ALA A 65 7.86 7.03 -2.42
CA ALA A 65 7.66 8.47 -2.34
C ALA A 65 8.97 9.26 -2.39
N ASP A 66 8.96 10.39 -3.08
CA ASP A 66 10.12 11.30 -3.15
C ASP A 66 10.31 12.08 -1.82
N ALA A 67 11.54 12.50 -1.55
CA ALA A 67 11.92 13.07 -0.25
C ALA A 67 11.31 14.46 0.05
N GLY A 68 10.79 15.17 -0.95
CA GLY A 68 10.26 16.53 -0.80
C GLY A 68 8.93 16.65 -0.03
N ASN A 69 8.30 15.54 0.33
CA ASN A 69 6.92 15.51 0.86
C ASN A 69 6.86 15.12 2.36
N GLY A 70 7.70 15.74 3.20
CA GLY A 70 7.84 15.39 4.62
C GLY A 70 6.51 15.33 5.38
N ILE A 71 5.72 16.40 5.36
CA ILE A 71 4.43 16.44 6.07
C ILE A 71 3.38 15.48 5.49
N PHE A 72 3.32 15.34 4.16
CA PHE A 72 2.39 14.39 3.54
C PHE A 72 2.76 12.95 3.89
N ARG A 73 4.06 12.64 3.96
CA ARG A 73 4.55 11.33 4.40
C ARG A 73 4.18 11.07 5.85
N GLU A 74 4.31 12.07 6.73
CA GLU A 74 3.86 11.98 8.12
C GLU A 74 2.36 11.72 8.19
N LEU A 75 1.52 12.50 7.50
CA LEU A 75 0.07 12.27 7.44
C LEU A 75 -0.27 10.86 6.94
N PHE A 76 0.40 10.39 5.89
CA PHE A 76 0.13 9.08 5.31
C PHE A 76 0.63 7.91 6.18
N THR A 77 1.51 8.19 7.14
CA THR A 77 2.02 7.20 8.11
C THR A 77 1.42 7.35 9.50
N TYR A 78 0.69 8.44 9.75
CA TYR A 78 0.05 8.73 11.02
C TYR A 78 -0.96 7.64 11.39
N ARG A 79 -0.81 7.09 12.59
CA ARG A 79 -1.72 6.12 13.18
C ARG A 79 -2.44 6.78 14.34
N PHE A 80 -3.77 6.74 14.32
CA PHE A 80 -4.60 7.21 15.42
C PHE A 80 -4.38 6.30 16.65
N ASP A 81 -4.04 6.91 17.78
CA ASP A 81 -3.85 6.25 19.06
C ASP A 81 -5.15 6.22 19.90
N LYS A 82 -6.09 7.13 19.60
CA LYS A 82 -7.36 7.32 20.31
C LYS A 82 -8.49 7.67 19.34
N GLY A 83 -9.73 7.59 19.83
CA GLY A 83 -10.95 7.89 19.08
C GLY A 83 -11.76 6.64 18.76
N GLU A 84 -13.04 6.65 19.11
CA GLU A 84 -13.96 5.58 18.78
C GLU A 84 -14.09 5.42 17.26
N GLY A 85 -13.97 4.20 16.75
CA GLY A 85 -13.96 3.91 15.30
C GLY A 85 -12.70 4.35 14.53
N LEU A 86 -11.82 5.18 15.11
CA LEU A 86 -10.57 5.63 14.48
C LEU A 86 -9.33 4.98 15.09
N SER A 87 -9.39 4.57 16.35
CA SER A 87 -8.27 3.94 17.04
C SER A 87 -7.73 2.76 16.21
N SER A 88 -6.41 2.66 16.10
CA SER A 88 -5.68 1.67 15.27
C SER A 88 -5.71 1.90 13.75
N HIS A 89 -6.54 2.81 13.21
CA HIS A 89 -6.47 3.15 11.79
C HIS A 89 -5.24 4.03 11.48
N THR A 90 -4.71 3.86 10.27
CA THR A 90 -3.72 4.78 9.72
C THR A 90 -4.44 5.77 8.81
N LEU A 91 -4.17 7.06 8.95
CA LEU A 91 -4.79 8.10 8.11
C LEU A 91 -4.55 7.82 6.62
N GLY A 92 -3.36 7.35 6.23
CA GLY A 92 -3.10 6.96 4.84
C GLY A 92 -4.01 5.84 4.31
N ASN A 93 -4.47 4.89 5.15
CA ASN A 93 -5.46 3.90 4.71
C ASN A 93 -6.83 4.57 4.50
N LEU A 94 -7.24 5.48 5.39
CA LEU A 94 -8.48 6.24 5.23
C LEU A 94 -8.45 7.10 3.96
N MET A 95 -7.31 7.73 3.68
CA MET A 95 -7.11 8.49 2.44
C MET A 95 -7.20 7.59 1.20
N LEU A 96 -6.62 6.40 1.23
CA LEU A 96 -6.71 5.45 0.11
C LEU A 96 -8.13 4.92 -0.11
N MET A 97 -8.91 4.69 0.96
CA MET A 97 -10.33 4.37 0.84
C MET A 97 -11.10 5.51 0.18
N ALA A 98 -10.95 6.74 0.70
CA ALA A 98 -11.60 7.91 0.12
C ALA A 98 -11.19 8.15 -1.33
N LEU A 99 -9.92 7.93 -1.68
CA LEU A 99 -9.46 8.00 -3.07
C LEU A 99 -10.07 6.90 -3.94
N SER A 100 -10.32 5.71 -3.40
CA SER A 100 -10.99 4.62 -4.14
C SER A 100 -12.42 5.00 -4.46
N ASP A 101 -13.15 5.58 -3.49
CA ASP A 101 -14.51 6.10 -3.70
C ASP A 101 -14.54 7.25 -4.72
N ILE A 102 -13.63 8.22 -4.60
CA ILE A 102 -13.56 9.40 -5.48
C ILE A 102 -13.21 9.00 -6.92
N THR A 103 -12.26 8.06 -7.09
CA THR A 103 -11.80 7.64 -8.42
C THR A 103 -12.60 6.49 -9.01
N GLY A 104 -13.50 5.89 -8.22
CA GLY A 104 -14.32 4.75 -8.60
C GLY A 104 -13.55 3.43 -8.74
N SER A 105 -12.29 3.35 -8.30
CA SER A 105 -11.49 2.12 -8.31
C SER A 105 -10.26 2.19 -7.40
N GLU A 106 -9.82 1.05 -6.88
CA GLU A 106 -8.57 0.93 -6.11
C GLU A 106 -7.34 1.27 -6.96
N ILE A 107 -7.37 0.93 -8.25
CA ILE A 107 -6.30 1.31 -9.20
C ILE A 107 -6.22 2.83 -9.32
N GLY A 108 -7.36 3.51 -9.50
CA GLY A 108 -7.42 4.97 -9.53
C GLY A 108 -6.88 5.59 -8.25
N ALA A 109 -7.19 5.01 -7.10
CA ALA A 109 -6.65 5.44 -5.81
C ALA A 109 -5.13 5.31 -5.72
N ILE A 110 -4.58 4.17 -6.14
CA ILE A 110 -3.13 3.93 -6.16
C ILE A 110 -2.43 4.92 -7.09
N GLU A 111 -3.00 5.17 -8.28
CA GLU A 111 -2.44 6.15 -9.23
C GLU A 111 -2.49 7.57 -8.69
N ALA A 112 -3.62 7.98 -8.09
CA ALA A 112 -3.77 9.30 -7.49
C ALA A 112 -2.80 9.51 -6.33
N ALA A 113 -2.72 8.55 -5.40
CA ALA A 113 -1.76 8.59 -4.30
C ALA A 113 -0.32 8.61 -4.81
N SER A 114 0.03 7.78 -5.79
CA SER A 114 1.38 7.73 -6.37
C SER A 114 1.80 9.09 -6.96
N LYS A 115 0.86 9.82 -7.58
CA LYS A 115 1.08 11.19 -8.08
C LYS A 115 1.29 12.19 -6.95
N ILE A 116 0.44 12.17 -5.91
CA ILE A 116 0.56 13.04 -4.73
C ILE A 116 1.95 12.90 -4.09
N PHE A 117 2.43 11.67 -3.97
CA PHE A 117 3.73 11.37 -3.35
C PHE A 117 4.94 11.45 -4.29
N ASN A 118 4.73 11.77 -5.57
CA ASN A 118 5.76 11.77 -6.61
C ASN A 118 6.59 10.47 -6.62
N CYS A 119 5.90 9.32 -6.64
CA CYS A 119 6.56 8.02 -6.47
C CYS A 119 7.56 7.70 -7.59
N ARG A 120 8.75 7.22 -7.20
CA ARG A 120 9.80 6.77 -8.12
C ARG A 120 9.63 5.29 -8.49
N GLY A 121 8.52 4.98 -9.14
CA GLY A 121 8.16 3.62 -9.56
C GLY A 121 6.65 3.43 -9.60
N LYS A 122 6.23 2.20 -9.89
CA LYS A 122 4.81 1.81 -9.89
C LYS A 122 4.49 0.92 -8.69
N VAL A 123 3.30 1.09 -8.13
CA VAL A 123 2.71 0.17 -7.15
C VAL A 123 1.54 -0.52 -7.84
N ILE A 124 1.48 -1.85 -7.76
CA ILE A 124 0.55 -2.69 -8.48
C ILE A 124 -0.03 -3.71 -7.48
N PRO A 125 -1.35 -3.78 -7.28
CA PRO A 125 -1.93 -4.83 -6.46
C PRO A 125 -1.82 -6.17 -7.19
N VAL A 126 -1.54 -7.25 -6.45
CA VAL A 126 -1.42 -8.60 -7.04
C VAL A 126 -2.75 -9.12 -7.60
N THR A 127 -3.87 -8.62 -7.08
CA THR A 127 -5.23 -8.96 -7.51
C THR A 127 -6.18 -7.81 -7.17
N LEU A 128 -7.28 -7.73 -7.90
CA LEU A 128 -8.44 -6.89 -7.59
C LEU A 128 -9.64 -7.72 -7.09
N ASP A 129 -9.51 -9.04 -7.08
CA ASP A 129 -10.55 -9.94 -6.62
C ASP A 129 -10.49 -10.09 -5.10
N ASP A 130 -11.67 -10.27 -4.47
CA ASP A 130 -11.74 -10.65 -3.07
C ASP A 130 -11.25 -12.08 -2.86
N VAL A 131 -10.00 -12.18 -2.40
CA VAL A 131 -9.32 -13.45 -2.09
C VAL A 131 -8.87 -13.49 -0.64
N ARG A 132 -8.79 -14.71 -0.09
CA ARG A 132 -8.24 -14.99 1.24
C ARG A 132 -7.08 -15.96 1.14
N LEU A 133 -6.01 -15.67 1.88
CA LEU A 133 -4.89 -16.60 2.03
C LEU A 133 -5.31 -17.71 3.00
N VAL A 134 -5.08 -18.96 2.60
CA VAL A 134 -5.33 -20.14 3.43
C VAL A 134 -4.04 -20.96 3.54
N ALA A 135 -3.85 -21.62 4.68
CA ALA A 135 -2.77 -22.57 4.89
C ALA A 135 -3.37 -23.94 5.15
N LYS A 136 -2.83 -24.97 4.49
CA LYS A 136 -3.05 -26.37 4.85
C LYS A 136 -1.85 -26.82 5.67
N TYR A 137 -2.11 -27.42 6.82
CA TYR A 137 -1.06 -27.90 7.71
C TYR A 137 -0.72 -29.35 7.34
N ASP A 138 0.39 -29.86 7.89
CA ASP A 138 0.85 -31.22 7.59
C ASP A 138 -0.16 -32.29 8.06
N ASP A 139 -1.04 -31.96 9.01
CA ASP A 139 -2.09 -32.81 9.56
C ASP A 139 -3.45 -32.71 8.84
N GLY A 140 -3.61 -31.76 7.91
CA GLY A 140 -4.83 -31.58 7.11
C GLY A 140 -5.37 -30.16 7.13
#